data_AF-A0A955JLF2-F1
#
_entry.id   AF-A0A955JLF2-F1
#
_cell.length_a   1.000
_cell.length_b   1.000
_cell.length_c   1.000
_cell.angle_alpha   90.00
_cell.angle_beta   90.00
_cell.angle_gamma   90.00
#
_symmetry.space_group_name_H-M   'P 1'
#
loop_
_entity.id
_entity.type
_entity.pdbx_description
1 polymer ?
#
loop_
_entity_poly.entity_id
_entity_poly.type
_entity_poly.pdbx_seq_one_letter_code
_entity_poly.pdbx_strand_id
1 'polypeptide(L)'
;MQERIKQYVAELFSIDVEPMINVPDEQFGDLVTNVAMQIAGQLGENPREVAEKIANKLRELDIVSVASVAGPGFINLRFSDKYLLQQAQSEPAKTLAGKKYLVEYSDPNPFKPLHAGHLYTTLVGDVLARLVEGAGAETIRLNFGGDVGMHVGKTMWAVVRVLGGENVEEVKALPVETLGEWMGARYVEGNNAYDDDEQDQAEIKAVNKRVYQLHAENDHDSAFAQIYWYLRDASYEFFKKLYDELQVVAFDRFIPESEVAAPGLAAVKAHTPGVFEKSDGAVVFDGEAHGLHTRVFINNEGLPTYEAKDVGLSLTKWNDYHADQSIIITANEQAQYMQVVIKAIEQFEPDAALTTKHLTHGVVKLAGGVKMSSRKGNILSAFDILQAAREAGDTSEETMLAAVKYALLKNRIGGDIVYDPKESIATEGNSGPYLQYAHARAKSILRKSEAQTPKIDITQLEAGERTLVRKLAQFASTVELATAELAPHHICTYLYELAQEFNRFYEQNKVIGDARETERLWLVSRYAATLKNGLSLLGIHAPEQM
;
A
#
# COMPACT_ATOMS: atom_id res chain seq x y z
N MET A 1 -15.41 -15.45 -18.04
CA MET A 1 -15.12 -16.72 -18.77
C MET A 1 -14.94 -17.90 -17.82
N GLN A 2 -14.18 -17.76 -16.72
CA GLN A 2 -14.01 -18.80 -15.70
C GLN A 2 -15.35 -19.42 -15.23
N GLU A 3 -16.30 -18.61 -14.79
CA GLU A 3 -17.65 -19.08 -14.40
C GLU A 3 -18.37 -19.87 -15.50
N ARG A 4 -18.18 -19.49 -16.77
CA ARG A 4 -18.78 -20.21 -17.89
C ARG A 4 -18.13 -21.59 -18.07
N ILE A 5 -16.80 -21.66 -17.95
CA ILE A 5 -16.06 -22.93 -18.00
C ILE A 5 -16.50 -23.83 -16.84
N LYS A 6 -16.62 -23.28 -15.63
CA LYS A 6 -17.12 -23.99 -14.44
C LYS A 6 -18.51 -24.58 -14.68
N GLN A 7 -19.43 -23.78 -15.21
CA GLN A 7 -20.78 -24.23 -15.58
C GLN A 7 -20.74 -25.37 -16.61
N TYR A 8 -19.96 -25.24 -17.68
CA TYR A 8 -19.85 -26.30 -18.69
C TYR A 8 -19.23 -27.58 -18.15
N VAL A 9 -18.26 -27.49 -17.24
CA VAL A 9 -17.71 -28.68 -16.58
C VAL A 9 -18.78 -29.36 -15.72
N ALA A 10 -19.54 -28.60 -14.94
CA ALA A 10 -20.63 -29.13 -14.14
C ALA A 10 -21.72 -29.78 -15.01
N GLU A 11 -22.11 -29.15 -16.12
CA GLU A 11 -23.11 -29.69 -17.05
C GLU A 11 -22.64 -30.95 -17.78
N LEU A 12 -21.39 -30.98 -18.25
CA LEU A 12 -20.86 -32.10 -19.05
C LEU A 12 -20.50 -33.31 -18.18
N PHE A 13 -20.07 -33.08 -16.94
CA PHE A 13 -19.39 -34.11 -16.14
C PHE A 13 -19.94 -34.25 -14.71
N SER A 14 -20.86 -33.39 -14.27
CA SER A 14 -21.34 -33.35 -12.88
C SER A 14 -20.21 -33.18 -11.85
N ILE A 15 -19.16 -32.45 -12.22
CA ILE A 15 -18.02 -32.13 -11.36
C ILE A 15 -18.05 -30.64 -11.04
N ASP A 16 -17.95 -30.30 -9.76
CA ASP A 16 -17.65 -28.95 -9.32
C ASP A 16 -16.13 -28.78 -9.20
N VAL A 17 -15.57 -27.87 -9.99
CA VAL A 17 -14.15 -27.57 -10.01
C VAL A 17 -13.98 -26.08 -10.27
N GLU A 18 -12.98 -25.46 -9.64
CA GLU A 18 -12.60 -24.09 -9.92
C GLU A 18 -11.59 -24.07 -11.09
N PRO A 19 -11.97 -23.63 -12.30
CA PRO A 19 -11.09 -23.70 -13.46
C PRO A 19 -9.94 -22.71 -13.31
N MET A 20 -8.70 -23.19 -13.43
CA MET A 20 -7.56 -22.27 -13.55
C MET A 20 -7.52 -21.67 -14.95
N ILE A 21 -7.51 -20.34 -15.02
CA ILE A 21 -7.37 -19.57 -16.26
C ILE A 21 -6.12 -18.70 -16.19
N ASN A 22 -5.39 -18.60 -17.29
CA ASN A 22 -4.22 -17.74 -17.42
C ASN A 22 -4.26 -16.99 -18.74
N VAL A 23 -3.60 -15.83 -18.80
CA VAL A 23 -3.29 -15.13 -20.05
C VAL A 23 -1.98 -15.71 -20.59
N PRO A 24 -1.99 -16.43 -21.74
CA PRO A 24 -0.77 -16.99 -22.30
C PRO A 24 -0.09 -16.00 -23.25
N ASP A 25 1.06 -16.37 -23.82
CA ASP A 25 1.61 -15.70 -25.00
C ASP A 25 0.59 -15.68 -26.15
N GLU A 26 0.62 -14.63 -26.97
CA GLU A 26 -0.41 -14.38 -28.00
C GLU A 26 -0.60 -15.54 -29.00
N GLN A 27 0.46 -16.29 -29.30
CA GLN A 27 0.40 -17.45 -30.18
C GLN A 27 -0.51 -18.57 -29.65
N PHE A 28 -0.72 -18.63 -28.33
CA PHE A 28 -1.59 -19.61 -27.69
C PHE A 28 -3.00 -19.06 -27.42
N GLY A 29 -3.29 -17.83 -27.83
CA GLY A 29 -4.61 -17.20 -27.68
C GLY A 29 -4.64 -16.09 -26.63
N ASP A 30 -5.85 -15.73 -26.22
CA ASP A 30 -6.14 -14.69 -25.25
C ASP A 30 -6.31 -15.25 -23.83
N LEU A 31 -6.78 -16.50 -23.70
CA LEU A 31 -6.83 -17.25 -22.44
C LEU A 31 -6.46 -18.72 -22.66
N VAL A 32 -5.90 -19.34 -21.63
CA VAL A 32 -5.69 -20.79 -21.57
C VAL A 32 -6.23 -21.35 -20.26
N THR A 33 -6.79 -22.56 -20.30
CA THR A 33 -7.15 -23.32 -19.10
C THR A 33 -6.66 -24.76 -19.19
N ASN A 34 -6.31 -25.35 -18.04
CA ASN A 34 -5.95 -26.75 -17.90
C ASN A 34 -7.05 -27.57 -17.18
N VAL A 35 -8.28 -27.06 -17.10
CA VAL A 35 -9.37 -27.68 -16.32
C VAL A 35 -9.64 -29.14 -16.68
N ALA A 36 -9.47 -29.50 -17.96
CA ALA A 36 -9.64 -30.88 -18.40
C ALA A 36 -8.64 -31.83 -17.70
N MET A 37 -7.41 -31.38 -17.47
CA MET A 37 -6.39 -32.14 -16.74
C MET A 37 -6.72 -32.25 -15.25
N GLN A 38 -7.38 -31.24 -14.66
CA GLN A 38 -7.80 -31.26 -13.26
C GLN A 38 -8.85 -32.34 -13.00
N ILE A 39 -9.74 -32.59 -13.98
CA ILE A 39 -10.90 -33.48 -13.79
C ILE A 39 -10.76 -34.86 -14.44
N ALA A 40 -9.85 -35.03 -15.42
CA ALA A 40 -9.72 -36.28 -16.17
C ALA A 40 -9.46 -37.52 -15.30
N GLY A 41 -8.67 -37.37 -14.23
CA GLY A 41 -8.41 -38.46 -13.29
C GLY A 41 -9.66 -38.94 -12.54
N GLN A 42 -10.61 -38.04 -12.25
CA GLN A 42 -11.88 -38.39 -11.60
C GLN A 42 -12.82 -39.11 -12.58
N LEU A 43 -12.74 -38.76 -13.86
CA LEU A 43 -13.55 -39.34 -14.93
C LEU A 43 -13.02 -40.68 -15.43
N GLY A 44 -11.75 -41.00 -15.19
CA GLY A 44 -11.08 -42.14 -15.83
C GLY A 44 -10.96 -41.98 -17.35
N GLU A 45 -11.03 -40.75 -17.85
CA GLU A 45 -10.99 -40.42 -19.28
C GLU A 45 -9.63 -39.81 -19.68
N ASN A 46 -9.31 -39.85 -20.98
CA ASN A 46 -8.14 -39.15 -21.49
C ASN A 46 -8.34 -37.62 -21.37
N PRO A 47 -7.42 -36.86 -20.75
CA PRO A 47 -7.62 -35.42 -20.55
C PRO A 47 -7.79 -34.62 -21.85
N ARG A 48 -7.23 -35.10 -22.97
CA ARG A 48 -7.43 -34.48 -24.28
C ARG A 48 -8.85 -34.65 -24.80
N GLU A 49 -9.48 -35.80 -24.54
CA GLU A 49 -10.88 -36.05 -24.92
C GLU A 49 -11.83 -35.21 -24.07
N VAL A 50 -11.56 -35.11 -22.76
CA VAL A 50 -12.26 -34.20 -21.85
C VAL A 50 -12.13 -32.75 -22.33
N ALA A 51 -10.92 -32.33 -22.71
CA ALA A 51 -10.67 -30.99 -23.22
C ALA A 51 -11.46 -30.69 -24.51
N GLU A 52 -11.58 -31.65 -25.43
CA GLU A 52 -12.36 -31.44 -26.66
C GLU A 52 -13.86 -31.33 -26.39
N LYS A 53 -14.42 -32.10 -25.43
CA LYS A 53 -15.82 -31.95 -25.01
C LYS A 53 -16.10 -30.53 -24.50
N ILE A 54 -15.21 -29.99 -23.68
CA ILE A 54 -15.31 -28.62 -23.15
C ILE A 54 -15.08 -27.59 -24.27
N ALA A 55 -14.07 -27.77 -25.11
CA ALA A 55 -13.75 -26.87 -26.21
C ALA A 55 -14.90 -26.78 -27.23
N ASN A 56 -15.61 -27.88 -27.51
CA ASN A 56 -16.81 -27.88 -28.36
C ASN A 56 -17.89 -26.93 -27.83
N LYS A 57 -18.18 -26.96 -26.52
CA LYS A 57 -19.11 -26.02 -25.89
C LYS A 57 -18.63 -24.58 -25.95
N LEU A 58 -17.33 -24.35 -25.86
CA LEU A 58 -16.75 -23.01 -25.97
C LEU A 58 -16.80 -22.46 -27.41
N ARG A 59 -16.74 -23.32 -28.44
CA ARG A 59 -16.90 -22.93 -29.86
C ARG A 59 -18.31 -22.45 -30.20
N GLU A 60 -19.31 -22.81 -29.40
CA GLU A 60 -20.70 -22.35 -29.57
C GLU A 60 -20.89 -20.89 -29.14
N LEU A 61 -19.90 -20.26 -28.49
CA LEU A 61 -19.98 -18.90 -27.99
C LEU A 61 -19.57 -17.86 -29.05
N ASP A 62 -20.44 -16.89 -29.34
CA ASP A 62 -20.15 -15.77 -30.27
C ASP A 62 -18.91 -14.94 -29.89
N ILE A 63 -18.52 -14.97 -28.61
CA ILE A 63 -17.35 -14.25 -28.10
C ILE A 63 -16.03 -15.01 -28.37
N VAL A 64 -16.08 -16.29 -28.73
CA VAL A 64 -14.92 -17.14 -29.00
C VAL A 64 -14.75 -17.29 -30.51
N SER A 65 -13.61 -16.83 -31.04
CA SER A 65 -13.25 -17.02 -32.45
C SER A 65 -12.58 -18.38 -32.68
N VAL A 66 -11.77 -18.85 -31.72
CA VAL A 66 -11.12 -20.17 -31.77
C VAL A 66 -11.07 -20.76 -30.37
N ALA A 67 -11.47 -22.02 -30.23
CA ALA A 67 -11.08 -22.86 -29.09
C ALA A 67 -10.33 -24.09 -29.60
N SER A 68 -9.07 -24.27 -29.20
CA SER A 68 -8.23 -25.39 -29.64
C SER A 68 -7.66 -26.15 -28.45
N VAL A 69 -7.53 -27.47 -28.60
CA VAL A 69 -6.91 -28.32 -27.59
C VAL A 69 -5.44 -28.55 -27.93
N ALA A 70 -4.56 -28.26 -26.96
CA ALA A 70 -3.12 -28.34 -27.10
C ALA A 70 -2.48 -29.25 -26.03
N GLY A 71 -1.36 -29.88 -26.39
CA GLY A 71 -0.57 -30.71 -25.49
C GLY A 71 -1.39 -31.80 -24.78
N PRO A 72 -1.24 -31.95 -23.45
CA PRO A 72 -1.92 -32.98 -22.67
C PRO A 72 -3.42 -32.71 -22.41
N GLY A 73 -3.97 -31.57 -22.83
CA GLY A 73 -5.36 -31.20 -22.54
C GLY A 73 -5.56 -29.73 -22.17
N PHE A 74 -4.66 -28.83 -22.58
CA PHE A 74 -4.90 -27.40 -22.46
C PHE A 74 -5.95 -26.96 -23.46
N ILE A 75 -6.82 -26.04 -23.06
CA ILE A 75 -7.80 -25.40 -23.94
C ILE A 75 -7.35 -23.96 -24.16
N ASN A 76 -6.92 -23.67 -25.38
CA ASN A 76 -6.50 -22.36 -25.84
C ASN A 76 -7.69 -21.63 -26.44
N LEU A 77 -7.98 -20.43 -25.95
CA LEU A 77 -9.12 -19.61 -26.37
C LEU A 77 -8.62 -18.34 -27.03
N ARG A 78 -9.10 -18.09 -28.25
CA ARG A 78 -9.00 -16.80 -28.93
C ARG A 78 -10.40 -16.20 -28.99
N PHE A 79 -10.53 -14.95 -28.55
CA PHE A 79 -11.76 -14.19 -28.57
C PHE A 79 -11.98 -13.48 -29.89
N SER A 80 -13.23 -13.14 -30.19
CA SER A 80 -13.54 -12.24 -31.30
C SER A 80 -13.01 -10.83 -31.03
N ASP A 81 -12.64 -10.10 -32.09
CA ASP A 81 -12.18 -8.71 -31.99
C ASP A 81 -13.20 -7.83 -31.27
N LYS A 82 -14.49 -8.03 -31.60
CA LYS A 82 -15.62 -7.34 -30.96
C LYS A 82 -15.62 -7.53 -29.44
N TYR A 83 -15.40 -8.76 -28.97
CA TYR A 83 -15.34 -9.02 -27.54
C TYR A 83 -14.13 -8.35 -26.89
N LEU A 84 -12.94 -8.44 -27.51
CA LEU A 84 -11.74 -7.77 -26.99
C LEU A 84 -11.91 -6.24 -26.91
N LEU A 85 -12.50 -5.61 -27.92
CA LEU A 85 -12.80 -4.18 -27.94
C LEU A 85 -13.79 -3.78 -26.83
N GLN A 86 -14.75 -4.65 -26.51
CA GLN A 86 -15.65 -4.47 -25.38
C GLN A 86 -14.91 -4.60 -24.05
N GLN A 87 -14.03 -5.58 -23.91
CA GLN A 87 -13.23 -5.76 -22.68
C GLN A 87 -12.21 -4.64 -22.48
N ALA A 88 -11.61 -4.09 -23.54
CA ALA A 88 -10.77 -2.89 -23.46
C ALA A 88 -11.55 -1.62 -23.02
N GLN A 89 -12.89 -1.72 -23.02
CA GLN A 89 -13.78 -0.70 -22.50
C GLN A 89 -14.28 -0.98 -21.08
N SER A 90 -14.03 -2.19 -20.55
CA SER A 90 -14.49 -2.58 -19.23
C SER A 90 -13.82 -1.73 -18.16
N GLU A 91 -14.62 -1.36 -17.15
CA GLU A 91 -14.12 -0.75 -15.93
C GLU A 91 -13.90 -1.87 -14.90
N PRO A 92 -12.90 -1.73 -14.00
CA PRO A 92 -12.72 -2.66 -12.90
C PRO A 92 -14.01 -2.81 -12.09
N ALA A 93 -14.37 -4.04 -11.71
CA ALA A 93 -15.55 -4.28 -10.90
C ALA A 93 -15.42 -3.62 -9.51
N LYS A 94 -16.53 -3.10 -9.00
CA LYS A 94 -16.63 -2.58 -7.64
C LYS A 94 -16.87 -3.72 -6.63
N THR A 95 -15.90 -4.62 -6.52
CA THR A 95 -15.99 -5.86 -5.72
C THR A 95 -16.18 -5.62 -4.23
N LEU A 96 -15.87 -4.42 -3.74
CA LEU A 96 -16.01 -4.01 -2.34
C LEU A 96 -17.16 -3.03 -2.12
N ALA A 97 -18.08 -2.89 -3.07
CA ALA A 97 -19.23 -2.00 -2.93
C ALA A 97 -20.06 -2.34 -1.67
N GLY A 98 -20.34 -1.32 -0.85
CA GLY A 98 -21.09 -1.47 0.40
C GLY A 98 -20.28 -2.08 1.55
N LYS A 99 -18.96 -2.22 1.39
CA LYS A 99 -18.03 -2.65 2.43
C LYS A 99 -17.31 -1.46 3.03
N LYS A 100 -16.95 -1.55 4.31
CA LYS A 100 -16.14 -0.53 5.00
C LYS A 100 -14.75 -1.05 5.31
N TYR A 101 -13.73 -0.28 4.94
CA TYR A 101 -12.33 -0.61 5.10
C TYR A 101 -11.60 0.47 5.90
N LEU A 102 -10.87 0.05 6.93
CA LEU A 102 -9.89 0.91 7.60
C LEU A 102 -8.52 0.65 7.00
N VAL A 103 -7.75 1.70 6.74
CA VAL A 103 -6.36 1.58 6.29
C VAL A 103 -5.49 2.45 7.20
N GLU A 104 -4.75 1.80 8.08
CA GLU A 104 -3.77 2.41 8.99
C GLU A 104 -2.38 2.36 8.37
N TYR A 105 -1.73 3.52 8.30
CA TYR A 105 -0.40 3.65 7.72
C TYR A 105 0.31 4.94 8.13
N SER A 106 1.61 5.01 7.79
CA SER A 106 2.54 6.09 8.11
C SER A 106 2.95 6.11 9.58
N ASP A 107 1.99 6.19 10.49
CA ASP A 107 2.12 6.03 11.95
C ASP A 107 3.39 6.65 12.58
N PRO A 108 3.72 7.92 12.24
CA PRO A 108 4.95 8.53 12.74
C PRO A 108 4.80 8.95 14.21
N ASN A 109 5.93 8.91 14.93
CA ASN A 109 5.98 9.36 16.31
C ASN A 109 6.33 10.86 16.36
N PRO A 110 5.49 11.74 16.97
CA PRO A 110 5.72 13.19 16.98
C PRO A 110 7.01 13.64 17.68
N PHE A 111 7.61 12.79 18.53
CA PHE A 111 8.86 13.08 19.24
C PHE A 111 10.08 12.31 18.68
N LYS A 112 9.99 11.78 17.45
CA LYS A 112 11.06 10.99 16.83
C LYS A 112 11.25 11.38 15.37
N PRO A 113 12.50 11.36 14.84
CA PRO A 113 12.74 11.57 13.42
C PRO A 113 12.01 10.59 12.50
N LEU A 114 11.54 11.08 11.35
CA LEU A 114 10.95 10.26 10.28
C LEU A 114 12.03 9.49 9.51
N HIS A 115 12.06 8.16 9.66
CA HIS A 115 12.88 7.28 8.83
C HIS A 115 12.19 6.86 7.52
N ALA A 116 12.96 6.28 6.60
CA ALA A 116 12.50 5.79 5.29
C ALA A 116 11.34 4.79 5.36
N GLY A 117 11.25 3.98 6.42
CA GLY A 117 10.10 3.11 6.65
C GLY A 117 8.76 3.86 6.75
N HIS A 118 8.73 5.06 7.34
CA HIS A 118 7.51 5.88 7.38
C HIS A 118 7.19 6.44 6.00
N LEU A 119 8.18 6.79 5.17
CA LEU A 119 7.93 7.20 3.78
C LEU A 119 7.31 6.04 2.99
N TYR A 120 7.85 4.83 3.14
CA TYR A 120 7.31 3.64 2.48
C TYR A 120 5.86 3.39 2.87
N THR A 121 5.57 3.30 4.16
CA THR A 121 4.20 3.04 4.64
C THR A 121 3.25 4.18 4.29
N THR A 122 3.70 5.44 4.31
CA THR A 122 2.96 6.61 3.80
C THR A 122 2.49 6.39 2.36
N LEU A 123 3.41 6.08 1.44
CA LEU A 123 3.12 5.99 0.02
C LEU A 123 2.37 4.69 -0.35
N VAL A 124 2.77 3.56 0.23
CA VAL A 124 2.11 2.27 -0.03
C VAL A 124 0.73 2.22 0.62
N GLY A 125 0.59 2.73 1.85
CA GLY A 125 -0.70 2.80 2.54
C GLY A 125 -1.73 3.64 1.79
N ASP A 126 -1.33 4.82 1.27
CA ASP A 126 -2.21 5.64 0.42
C ASP A 126 -2.67 4.88 -0.84
N VAL A 127 -1.77 4.12 -1.47
CA VAL A 127 -2.13 3.32 -2.64
C VAL A 127 -3.04 2.14 -2.28
N LEU A 128 -2.81 1.47 -1.15
CA LEU A 128 -3.72 0.43 -0.66
C LEU A 128 -5.13 1.00 -0.42
N ALA A 129 -5.22 2.19 0.19
CA ALA A 129 -6.48 2.90 0.38
C ALA A 129 -7.16 3.24 -0.96
N ARG A 130 -6.40 3.73 -1.96
CA ARG A 130 -6.90 4.00 -3.32
C ARG A 130 -7.39 2.74 -4.04
N LEU A 131 -6.75 1.59 -3.83
CA LEU A 131 -7.21 0.32 -4.43
C LEU A 131 -8.56 -0.11 -3.88
N VAL A 132 -8.71 -0.13 -2.55
CA VAL A 132 -9.98 -0.55 -1.94
C VAL A 132 -11.12 0.45 -2.21
N GLU A 133 -10.81 1.76 -2.22
CA GLU A 133 -11.75 2.81 -2.64
C GLU A 133 -12.10 2.68 -4.14
N GLY A 134 -11.10 2.41 -4.98
CA GLY A 134 -11.26 2.13 -6.39
C GLY A 134 -12.13 0.90 -6.66
N ALA A 135 -12.16 -0.07 -5.75
CA ALA A 135 -13.06 -1.22 -5.76
C ALA A 135 -14.41 -0.97 -5.07
N GLY A 136 -14.70 0.25 -4.63
CA GLY A 136 -16.00 0.69 -4.15
C GLY A 136 -16.22 0.62 -2.64
N ALA A 137 -15.18 0.38 -1.84
CA ALA A 137 -15.29 0.41 -0.39
C ALA A 137 -15.50 1.84 0.14
N GLU A 138 -16.23 1.97 1.25
CA GLU A 138 -16.12 3.13 2.15
C GLU A 138 -14.77 3.00 2.89
N THR A 139 -13.82 3.88 2.56
CA THR A 139 -12.45 3.78 3.07
C THR A 139 -12.17 4.88 4.08
N ILE A 140 -11.65 4.49 5.25
CA ILE A 140 -11.24 5.40 6.32
C ILE A 140 -9.73 5.27 6.51
N ARG A 141 -9.02 6.38 6.29
CA ARG A 141 -7.57 6.49 6.42
C ARG A 141 -7.21 6.90 7.84
N LEU A 142 -6.47 6.04 8.52
CA LEU A 142 -6.10 6.20 9.92
C LEU A 142 -4.59 6.35 10.07
N ASN A 143 -4.19 7.13 11.07
CA ASN A 143 -2.79 7.31 11.45
C ASN A 143 -2.66 7.10 12.97
N PHE A 144 -1.73 6.25 13.39
CA PHE A 144 -1.52 5.83 14.78
C PHE A 144 -0.13 6.25 15.29
N GLY A 145 0.03 7.53 15.61
CA GLY A 145 1.30 8.08 16.09
C GLY A 145 1.52 7.90 17.60
N GLY A 146 2.71 7.44 18.00
CA GLY A 146 3.08 7.29 19.41
C GLY A 146 3.51 8.61 20.07
N ASP A 147 2.58 9.27 20.74
CA ASP A 147 2.79 10.53 21.45
C ASP A 147 2.98 10.38 22.97
N VAL A 148 3.02 9.14 23.48
CA VAL A 148 3.33 8.80 24.87
C VAL A 148 4.27 7.60 24.95
N GLY A 149 5.04 7.48 26.03
CA GLY A 149 5.96 6.37 26.24
C GLY A 149 7.42 6.79 26.32
N MET A 150 8.30 5.79 26.47
CA MET A 150 9.69 6.04 26.86
C MET A 150 10.45 6.92 25.85
N HIS A 151 10.16 6.80 24.55
CA HIS A 151 10.77 7.66 23.52
C HIS A 151 10.41 9.13 23.71
N VAL A 152 9.16 9.42 24.11
CA VAL A 152 8.71 10.77 24.44
C VAL A 152 9.35 11.25 25.73
N GLY A 153 9.38 10.41 26.77
CA GLY A 153 10.05 10.73 28.04
C GLY A 153 11.52 11.12 27.86
N LYS A 154 12.26 10.34 27.07
CA LYS A 154 13.68 10.60 26.71
C LYS A 154 13.83 11.96 25.99
N THR A 155 12.98 12.22 25.01
CA THR A 155 13.04 13.45 24.22
C THR A 155 12.67 14.67 25.06
N MET A 156 11.56 14.60 25.82
CA MET A 156 11.11 15.68 26.70
C MET A 156 12.11 16.00 27.81
N TRP A 157 12.79 14.98 28.34
CA TRP A 157 13.86 15.19 29.32
C TRP A 157 15.02 16.00 28.73
N ALA A 158 15.48 15.65 27.52
CA ALA A 158 16.54 16.38 26.84
C ALA A 158 16.10 17.80 26.45
N VAL A 159 14.85 17.97 26.01
CA VAL A 159 14.23 19.28 25.75
C VAL A 159 14.32 20.17 26.99
N VAL A 160 13.80 19.72 28.14
CA VAL A 160 13.78 20.52 29.36
C VAL A 160 15.19 20.88 29.85
N ARG A 161 16.16 19.95 29.74
CA ARG A 161 17.58 20.23 30.08
C ARG A 161 18.17 21.32 29.20
N VAL A 162 17.98 21.24 27.89
CA VAL A 162 18.55 22.21 26.93
C VAL A 162 17.94 23.60 27.06
N LEU A 163 16.66 23.69 27.44
CA LEU A 163 16.00 24.97 27.73
C LEU A 163 16.43 25.57 29.08
N GLY A 164 17.17 24.83 29.91
CA GLY A 164 17.52 25.24 31.27
C GLY A 164 16.33 25.24 32.23
N GLY A 165 15.26 24.50 31.91
CA GLY A 165 14.02 24.45 32.69
C GLY A 165 12.77 24.34 31.82
N GLU A 166 11.60 24.40 32.46
CA GLU A 166 10.32 24.34 31.78
C GLU A 166 9.92 25.75 31.29
N ASN A 167 10.56 26.21 30.22
CA ASN A 167 10.26 27.51 29.59
C ASN A 167 9.77 27.33 28.15
N VAL A 168 8.45 27.41 27.94
CA VAL A 168 7.84 27.23 26.62
C VAL A 168 8.23 28.34 25.63
N GLU A 169 8.52 29.56 26.10
CA GLU A 169 8.83 30.69 25.21
C GLU A 169 10.18 30.51 24.51
N GLU A 170 11.14 29.82 25.13
CA GLU A 170 12.41 29.45 24.50
C GLU A 170 12.20 28.44 23.35
N VAL A 171 11.25 27.53 23.50
CA VAL A 171 10.89 26.57 22.44
C VAL A 171 10.16 27.27 21.29
N LYS A 172 9.24 28.18 21.61
CA LYS A 172 8.49 28.97 20.62
C LYS A 172 9.38 29.94 19.84
N ALA A 173 10.50 30.37 20.42
CA ALA A 173 11.48 31.22 19.76
C ALA A 173 12.35 30.47 18.73
N LEU A 174 12.34 29.13 18.73
CA LEU A 174 13.07 28.33 17.74
C LEU A 174 12.45 28.52 16.34
N PRO A 175 13.27 28.61 15.27
CA PRO A 175 12.75 28.64 13.90
C PRO A 175 11.95 27.37 13.58
N VAL A 176 10.75 27.54 13.04
CA VAL A 176 9.84 26.42 12.71
C VAL A 176 10.48 25.47 11.70
N GLU A 177 11.30 26.00 10.78
CA GLU A 177 11.97 25.25 9.72
C GLU A 177 13.03 24.28 10.25
N THR A 178 13.61 24.56 11.43
CA THR A 178 14.66 23.73 12.04
C THR A 178 14.17 22.96 13.26
N LEU A 179 12.92 23.14 13.67
CA LEU A 179 12.35 22.52 14.87
C LEU A 179 12.38 20.98 14.80
N GLY A 180 12.11 20.40 13.63
CA GLY A 180 12.18 18.95 13.43
C GLY A 180 13.60 18.39 13.60
N GLU A 181 14.61 19.05 13.05
CA GLU A 181 16.02 18.67 13.23
C GLU A 181 16.45 18.83 14.70
N TRP A 182 16.02 19.92 15.34
CA TRP A 182 16.29 20.20 16.74
C TRP A 182 15.67 19.13 17.65
N MET A 183 14.41 18.75 17.43
CA MET A 183 13.75 17.65 18.16
C MET A 183 14.45 16.32 17.91
N GLY A 184 14.88 16.05 16.68
CA GLY A 184 15.65 14.85 16.34
C GLY A 184 16.96 14.74 17.13
N ALA A 185 17.66 15.87 17.34
CA ALA A 185 18.84 15.90 18.18
C ALA A 185 18.52 15.60 19.66
N ARG A 186 17.39 16.12 20.19
CA ARG A 186 16.92 15.84 21.56
C ARG A 186 16.55 14.37 21.76
N TYR A 187 15.94 13.73 20.75
CA TYR A 187 15.66 12.30 20.78
C TYR A 187 16.95 11.46 20.89
N VAL A 188 18.00 11.81 20.13
CA VAL A 188 19.30 11.13 20.20
C VAL A 188 19.97 11.35 21.55
N GLU A 189 19.96 12.59 22.05
CA GLU A 189 20.52 12.96 23.35
C GLU A 189 19.86 12.17 24.50
N GLY A 190 18.52 12.13 24.53
CA GLY A 190 17.78 11.37 25.53
C GLY A 190 17.96 9.85 25.43
N ASN A 191 18.19 9.29 24.24
CA ASN A 191 18.52 7.88 24.10
C ASN A 191 19.89 7.54 24.67
N ASN A 192 20.93 8.31 24.31
CA ASN A 192 22.28 8.07 24.84
C ASN A 192 22.30 8.22 26.36
N ALA A 193 21.66 9.26 26.90
CA ALA A 193 21.58 9.45 28.35
C ALA A 193 20.89 8.29 29.07
N TYR A 194 19.83 7.74 28.50
CA TYR A 194 19.18 6.55 29.07
C TYR A 194 20.07 5.31 29.03
N ASP A 195 20.92 5.15 28.01
CA ASP A 195 21.75 3.94 27.89
C ASP A 195 23.04 4.04 28.72
N ASP A 196 23.55 5.25 28.94
CA ASP A 196 24.88 5.49 29.51
C ASP A 196 24.90 5.86 31.01
N ASP A 197 23.80 6.39 31.57
CA ASP A 197 23.78 6.96 32.93
C ASP A 197 22.53 6.56 33.75
N GLU A 198 22.74 5.92 34.91
CA GLU A 198 21.66 5.44 35.79
C GLU A 198 20.85 6.56 36.46
N GLN A 199 21.45 7.73 36.71
CA GLN A 199 20.76 8.88 37.27
C GLN A 199 19.82 9.48 36.21
N ASP A 200 20.34 9.70 35.01
CA ASP A 200 19.55 10.20 33.88
C ASP A 200 18.41 9.21 33.53
N GLN A 201 18.62 7.89 33.63
CA GLN A 201 17.54 6.90 33.51
C GLN A 201 16.39 7.13 34.50
N ALA A 202 16.70 7.42 35.76
CA ALA A 202 15.69 7.65 36.79
C ALA A 202 14.90 8.94 36.52
N GLU A 203 15.59 10.01 36.12
CA GLU A 203 14.97 11.28 35.72
C GLU A 203 14.07 11.11 34.50
N ILE A 204 14.54 10.38 33.47
CA ILE A 204 13.76 10.08 32.26
C ILE A 204 12.50 9.28 32.59
N LYS A 205 12.59 8.28 33.48
CA LYS A 205 11.41 7.53 33.95
C LYS A 205 10.41 8.44 34.65
N ALA A 206 10.88 9.41 35.45
CA ALA A 206 10.03 10.41 36.08
C ALA A 206 9.36 11.33 35.05
N VAL A 207 10.10 11.79 34.03
CA VAL A 207 9.54 12.59 32.92
C VAL A 207 8.51 11.79 32.12
N ASN A 208 8.76 10.52 31.82
CA ASN A 208 7.79 9.64 31.16
C ASN A 208 6.47 9.52 31.96
N LYS A 209 6.55 9.43 33.29
CA LYS A 209 5.34 9.44 34.14
C LYS A 209 4.57 10.74 34.04
N ARG A 210 5.27 11.89 34.01
CA ARG A 210 4.65 13.21 33.82
C ARG A 210 3.94 13.31 32.48
N VAL A 211 4.46 12.68 31.42
CA VAL A 211 3.79 12.59 30.12
C VAL A 211 2.47 11.82 30.21
N TYR A 212 2.39 10.72 30.96
CA TYR A 212 1.09 10.05 31.16
C TYR A 212 0.15 10.86 32.07
N GLN A 213 0.70 11.53 33.09
CA GLN A 213 -0.08 12.35 34.03
C GLN A 213 -0.75 13.54 33.33
N LEU A 214 -0.05 14.26 32.45
CA LEU A 214 -0.66 15.39 31.74
C LEU A 214 -1.86 14.97 30.90
N HIS A 215 -1.83 13.78 30.28
CA HIS A 215 -2.98 13.23 29.55
C HIS A 215 -4.11 12.81 30.50
N ALA A 216 -3.78 12.14 31.61
CA ALA A 216 -4.77 11.70 32.60
C ALA A 216 -5.49 12.88 33.29
N GLU A 217 -4.80 14.00 33.48
CA GLU A 217 -5.31 15.21 34.13
C GLU A 217 -5.86 16.22 33.12
N ASN A 218 -5.73 15.94 31.82
CA ASN A 218 -6.01 16.89 30.73
C ASN A 218 -5.31 18.25 30.96
N ASP A 219 -4.05 18.20 31.42
CA ASP A 219 -3.24 19.37 31.72
C ASP A 219 -2.69 19.97 30.42
N HIS A 220 -3.04 21.23 30.19
CA HIS A 220 -2.50 22.05 29.10
C HIS A 220 -1.84 23.33 29.64
N ASP A 221 -1.87 23.53 30.96
CA ASP A 221 -1.55 24.79 31.60
C ASP A 221 -0.18 24.76 32.27
N SER A 222 0.27 23.60 32.78
CA SER A 222 1.61 23.52 33.37
C SER A 222 2.69 23.81 32.34
N ALA A 223 3.81 24.38 32.81
CA ALA A 223 4.92 24.72 31.91
C ALA A 223 5.45 23.51 31.13
N PHE A 224 5.48 22.33 31.76
CA PHE A 224 5.80 21.06 31.10
C PHE A 224 4.78 20.69 30.03
N ALA A 225 3.48 20.78 30.33
CA ALA A 225 2.42 20.47 29.37
C ALA A 225 2.45 21.41 28.16
N GLN A 226 2.66 22.71 28.38
CA GLN A 226 2.77 23.69 27.29
C GLN A 226 3.91 23.38 26.32
N ILE A 227 5.07 22.94 26.83
CA ILE A 227 6.19 22.49 25.98
C ILE A 227 5.79 21.24 25.18
N TYR A 228 5.22 20.25 25.87
CA TYR A 228 4.79 18.99 25.26
C TYR A 228 3.80 19.23 24.10
N TRP A 229 2.71 19.96 24.36
CA TRP A 229 1.68 20.22 23.36
C TRP A 229 2.20 21.05 22.19
N TYR A 230 3.02 22.08 22.46
CA TYR A 230 3.62 22.87 21.38
C TYR A 230 4.46 22.02 20.43
N LEU A 231 5.34 21.16 20.97
CA LEU A 231 6.19 20.28 20.16
C LEU A 231 5.39 19.22 19.42
N ARG A 232 4.42 18.61 20.10
CA ARG A 232 3.52 17.60 19.51
C ARG A 232 2.75 18.18 18.34
N ASP A 233 2.10 19.33 18.53
CA ASP A 233 1.28 19.97 17.52
C ASP A 233 2.12 20.44 16.34
N ALA A 234 3.32 20.99 16.60
CA ALA A 234 4.26 21.33 15.54
C ALA A 234 4.66 20.11 14.69
N SER A 235 4.86 18.94 15.30
CA SER A 235 5.10 17.69 14.56
C SER A 235 3.90 17.25 13.73
N TYR A 236 2.66 17.35 14.24
CA TYR A 236 1.47 17.01 13.44
C TYR A 236 1.26 17.98 12.27
N GLU A 237 1.49 19.28 12.47
CA GLU A 237 1.45 20.27 11.38
C GLU A 237 2.53 19.99 10.33
N PHE A 238 3.71 19.57 10.75
CA PHE A 238 4.76 19.11 9.85
C PHE A 238 4.36 17.85 9.08
N PHE A 239 3.74 16.85 9.73
CA PHE A 239 3.27 15.64 9.05
C PHE A 239 2.23 15.97 7.99
N LYS A 240 1.25 16.84 8.30
CA LYS A 240 0.24 17.28 7.32
C LYS A 240 0.89 17.92 6.08
N LYS A 241 1.82 18.86 6.28
CA LYS A 241 2.56 19.48 5.18
C LYS A 241 3.33 18.45 4.34
N LEU A 242 3.99 17.50 5.01
CA LEU A 242 4.69 16.42 4.31
C LEU A 242 3.72 15.55 3.48
N TYR A 243 2.53 15.22 4.01
CA TYR A 243 1.54 14.45 3.26
C TYR A 243 0.99 15.21 2.05
N ASP A 244 0.79 16.52 2.19
CA ASP A 244 0.41 17.40 1.08
C ASP A 244 1.50 17.44 0.00
N GLU A 245 2.78 17.60 0.39
CA GLU A 245 3.93 17.54 -0.51
C GLU A 245 4.04 16.19 -1.22
N LEU A 246 3.81 15.09 -0.52
CA LEU A 246 3.80 13.73 -1.08
C LEU A 246 2.54 13.44 -1.90
N GLN A 247 1.57 14.36 -1.98
CA GLN A 247 0.29 14.20 -2.67
C GLN A 247 -0.46 12.94 -2.22
N VAL A 248 -0.46 12.68 -0.91
CA VAL A 248 -1.22 11.62 -0.26
C VAL A 248 -2.61 12.14 0.10
N VAL A 249 -3.64 11.29 0.05
CA VAL A 249 -4.98 11.72 0.49
C VAL A 249 -4.95 11.97 2.00
N ALA A 250 -5.56 13.06 2.44
CA ALA A 250 -5.63 13.43 3.85
C ALA A 250 -6.20 12.28 4.70
N PHE A 251 -5.63 12.08 5.88
CA PHE A 251 -6.14 11.14 6.86
C PHE A 251 -7.49 11.60 7.40
N ASP A 252 -8.43 10.67 7.57
CA ASP A 252 -9.74 10.94 8.16
C ASP A 252 -9.63 11.12 9.68
N ARG A 253 -8.68 10.41 10.31
CA ARG A 253 -8.43 10.53 11.75
C ARG A 253 -6.99 10.19 12.12
N PHE A 254 -6.45 11.01 13.02
CA PHE A 254 -5.25 10.69 13.79
C PHE A 254 -5.70 10.14 15.15
N ILE A 255 -5.26 8.93 15.47
CA ILE A 255 -5.53 8.26 16.75
C ILE A 255 -4.19 8.18 17.47
N PRO A 256 -3.83 9.12 18.34
CA PRO A 256 -2.57 9.03 19.06
C PRO A 256 -2.58 7.89 20.09
N GLU A 257 -1.41 7.35 20.43
CA GLU A 257 -1.28 6.35 21.49
C GLU A 257 -1.87 6.83 22.84
N SER A 258 -1.78 8.12 23.15
CA SER A 258 -2.37 8.73 24.35
C SER A 258 -3.87 8.51 24.48
N GLU A 259 -4.60 8.56 23.36
CA GLU A 259 -6.05 8.39 23.31
C GLU A 259 -6.46 6.96 23.68
N VAL A 260 -5.66 5.98 23.25
CA VAL A 260 -6.01 4.56 23.36
C VAL A 260 -5.28 3.83 24.49
N ALA A 261 -4.28 4.45 25.11
CA ALA A 261 -3.52 3.87 26.22
C ALA A 261 -4.42 3.52 27.42
N ALA A 262 -5.33 4.42 27.82
CA ALA A 262 -6.24 4.17 28.94
C ALA A 262 -7.31 3.10 28.61
N PRO A 263 -8.01 3.15 27.46
CA PRO A 263 -8.89 2.08 27.02
C PRO A 263 -8.19 0.71 26.96
N GLY A 264 -6.98 0.66 26.39
CA GLY A 264 -6.18 -0.55 26.30
C GLY A 264 -5.80 -1.12 27.66
N LEU A 265 -5.32 -0.26 28.58
CA LEU A 265 -5.03 -0.64 29.96
C LEU A 265 -6.26 -1.19 30.68
N ALA A 266 -7.43 -0.58 30.47
CA ALA A 266 -8.69 -1.02 31.07
C ALA A 266 -9.12 -2.39 30.54
N ALA A 267 -9.02 -2.60 29.22
CA ALA A 267 -9.33 -3.89 28.59
C ALA A 267 -8.42 -5.01 29.13
N VAL A 268 -7.10 -4.81 29.13
CA VAL A 268 -6.16 -5.82 29.64
C VAL A 268 -6.47 -6.16 31.10
N LYS A 269 -6.74 -5.17 31.95
CA LYS A 269 -7.13 -5.39 33.35
C LYS A 269 -8.46 -6.14 33.50
N ALA A 270 -9.45 -5.83 32.68
CA ALA A 270 -10.77 -6.48 32.73
C ALA A 270 -10.69 -7.98 32.40
N HIS A 271 -9.71 -8.37 31.59
CA HIS A 271 -9.45 -9.75 31.19
C HIS A 271 -8.28 -10.40 31.95
N THR A 272 -7.93 -9.86 33.13
CA THR A 272 -6.94 -10.40 34.06
C THR A 272 -7.62 -10.80 35.40
N PRO A 273 -7.55 -12.07 35.86
CA PRO A 273 -6.93 -13.22 35.20
C PRO A 273 -7.81 -13.76 34.06
N GLY A 274 -7.30 -14.74 33.30
CA GLY A 274 -8.03 -15.41 32.23
C GLY A 274 -7.28 -15.34 30.91
N VAL A 275 -7.46 -14.25 30.15
CA VAL A 275 -6.71 -14.03 28.90
C VAL A 275 -5.29 -13.60 29.24
N PHE A 276 -5.16 -12.70 30.21
CA PHE A 276 -3.89 -12.19 30.69
C PHE A 276 -3.66 -12.66 32.13
N GLU A 277 -2.40 -12.84 32.49
CA GLU A 277 -2.00 -13.31 33.82
C GLU A 277 -0.97 -12.40 34.46
N LYS A 278 -0.93 -12.37 35.79
CA LYS A 278 0.10 -11.65 36.53
C LYS A 278 1.38 -12.48 36.59
N SER A 279 2.51 -11.90 36.20
CA SER A 279 3.84 -12.50 36.30
C SER A 279 4.87 -11.45 36.72
N ASP A 280 5.61 -11.70 37.80
CA ASP A 280 6.67 -10.81 38.31
C ASP A 280 6.29 -9.33 38.44
N GLY A 281 5.05 -9.07 38.87
CA GLY A 281 4.51 -7.71 39.04
C GLY A 281 4.02 -7.06 37.75
N ALA A 282 4.21 -7.70 36.59
CA ALA A 282 3.67 -7.31 35.30
C ALA A 282 2.38 -8.10 34.97
N VAL A 283 1.68 -7.71 33.90
CA VAL A 283 0.57 -8.45 33.30
C VAL A 283 0.97 -8.90 31.90
N VAL A 284 0.87 -10.19 31.63
CA VAL A 284 1.37 -10.84 30.42
C VAL A 284 0.28 -11.62 29.70
N PHE A 285 0.42 -11.78 28.39
CA PHE A 285 -0.30 -12.77 27.61
C PHE A 285 0.63 -13.95 27.33
N ASP A 286 0.22 -15.16 27.70
CA ASP A 286 0.98 -16.39 27.46
C ASP A 286 0.86 -16.82 26.00
N GLY A 287 1.63 -16.17 25.13
CA GLY A 287 1.67 -16.48 23.71
C GLY A 287 2.18 -17.88 23.42
N GLU A 288 2.99 -18.49 24.30
CA GLU A 288 3.56 -19.82 24.06
C GLU A 288 2.48 -20.91 23.97
N ALA A 289 1.39 -20.77 24.73
CA ALA A 289 0.21 -21.65 24.63
C ALA A 289 -0.44 -21.64 23.24
N HIS A 290 -0.14 -20.64 22.41
CA HIS A 290 -0.63 -20.46 21.05
C HIS A 290 0.48 -20.58 19.99
N GLY A 291 1.69 -21.01 20.36
CA GLY A 291 2.84 -21.09 19.46
C GLY A 291 3.46 -19.72 19.10
N LEU A 292 3.23 -18.70 19.93
CA LEU A 292 3.76 -17.34 19.80
C LEU A 292 4.65 -16.99 21.00
N HIS A 293 5.21 -15.79 21.03
CA HIS A 293 5.98 -15.32 22.19
C HIS A 293 5.08 -14.76 23.30
N THR A 294 5.41 -15.07 24.55
CA THR A 294 4.82 -14.40 25.71
C THR A 294 5.27 -12.95 25.78
N ARG A 295 4.31 -12.03 25.94
CA ARG A 295 4.57 -10.59 25.95
C ARG A 295 3.91 -9.90 27.13
N VAL A 296 4.54 -8.83 27.59
CA VAL A 296 4.06 -7.96 28.65
C VAL A 296 3.12 -6.92 28.04
N PHE A 297 1.93 -6.76 28.62
CA PHE A 297 0.94 -5.75 28.22
C PHE A 297 0.88 -4.60 29.24
N ILE A 298 1.15 -4.90 30.52
CA ILE A 298 1.26 -3.89 31.59
C ILE A 298 2.56 -4.16 32.33
N ASN A 299 3.43 -3.15 32.41
CA ASN A 299 4.72 -3.30 33.08
C ASN A 299 4.57 -3.33 34.61
N ASN A 300 5.68 -3.57 35.32
CA ASN A 300 5.73 -3.58 36.79
C ASN A 300 5.40 -2.23 37.46
N GLU A 301 5.40 -1.13 36.70
CA GLU A 301 4.99 0.20 37.16
C GLU A 301 3.48 0.44 36.95
N GLY A 302 2.74 -0.53 36.41
CA GLY A 302 1.31 -0.43 36.15
C GLY A 302 0.94 0.39 34.90
N LEU A 303 1.92 0.74 34.07
CA LEU A 303 1.75 1.49 32.83
C LEU A 303 1.54 0.55 31.63
N PRO A 304 0.73 0.96 30.63
CA PRO A 304 0.55 0.17 29.41
C PRO A 304 1.83 0.13 28.57
N THR A 305 2.19 -1.04 28.06
CA THR A 305 3.20 -1.20 27.01
C THR A 305 2.60 -0.89 25.63
N TYR A 306 3.39 -1.04 24.56
CA TYR A 306 2.85 -0.91 23.20
C TYR A 306 1.73 -1.91 22.94
N GLU A 307 1.88 -3.15 23.44
CA GLU A 307 0.90 -4.22 23.27
C GLU A 307 -0.49 -3.82 23.80
N ALA A 308 -0.55 -3.21 24.99
CA ALA A 308 -1.82 -2.73 25.55
C ALA A 308 -2.40 -1.54 24.78
N LYS A 309 -1.55 -0.66 24.22
CA LYS A 309 -2.02 0.48 23.42
C LYS A 309 -2.62 0.01 22.10
N ASP A 310 -2.03 -0.99 21.44
CA ASP A 310 -2.60 -1.60 20.23
C ASP A 310 -3.90 -2.37 20.52
N VAL A 311 -4.04 -2.98 21.70
CA VAL A 311 -5.35 -3.48 22.17
C VAL A 311 -6.36 -2.34 22.21
N GLY A 312 -6.00 -1.21 22.82
CA GLY A 312 -6.84 -0.02 22.86
C GLY A 312 -7.22 0.47 21.45
N LEU A 313 -6.24 0.55 20.54
CA LEU A 313 -6.45 0.97 19.16
C LEU A 313 -7.43 0.05 18.42
N SER A 314 -7.22 -1.26 18.52
CA SER A 314 -8.07 -2.25 17.85
C SER A 314 -9.51 -2.15 18.34
N LEU A 315 -9.72 -2.03 19.65
CA LEU A 315 -11.05 -1.86 20.23
C LEU A 315 -11.69 -0.53 19.84
N THR A 316 -10.95 0.58 19.85
CA THR A 316 -11.45 1.88 19.39
C THR A 316 -11.91 1.81 17.95
N LYS A 317 -11.09 1.25 17.05
CA LYS A 317 -11.45 1.08 15.64
C LYS A 317 -12.68 0.20 15.45
N TRP A 318 -12.75 -0.90 16.19
CA TRP A 318 -13.89 -1.80 16.12
C TRP A 318 -15.19 -1.12 16.55
N ASN A 319 -15.17 -0.48 17.72
CA ASN A 319 -16.34 0.19 18.29
C ASN A 319 -16.81 1.39 17.46
N ASP A 320 -15.88 2.14 16.87
CA ASP A 320 -16.21 3.35 16.13
C ASP A 320 -16.72 3.05 14.71
N TYR A 321 -16.22 1.98 14.09
CA TYR A 321 -16.43 1.77 12.66
C TYR A 321 -17.12 0.46 12.29
N HIS A 322 -16.96 -0.61 13.06
CA HIS A 322 -17.40 -1.97 12.73
C HIS A 322 -17.09 -2.34 11.27
N ALA A 323 -15.83 -2.12 10.87
CA ALA A 323 -15.40 -2.29 9.48
C ALA A 323 -15.37 -3.77 9.06
N ASP A 324 -15.59 -4.04 7.77
CA ASP A 324 -15.44 -5.38 7.21
C ASP A 324 -13.96 -5.81 7.20
N GLN A 325 -13.03 -4.87 7.11
CA GLN A 325 -11.61 -5.15 7.20
C GLN A 325 -10.83 -3.93 7.75
N SER A 326 -9.82 -4.20 8.58
CA SER A 326 -8.85 -3.21 9.08
C SER A 326 -7.45 -3.60 8.61
N ILE A 327 -6.89 -2.84 7.67
CA ILE A 327 -5.55 -3.08 7.11
C ILE A 327 -4.55 -2.25 7.90
N ILE A 328 -3.48 -2.91 8.36
CA ILE A 328 -2.37 -2.29 9.09
C ILE A 328 -1.07 -2.64 8.36
N ILE A 329 -0.18 -1.68 8.12
CA ILE A 329 1.13 -1.94 7.51
C ILE A 329 2.28 -1.46 8.40
N THR A 330 3.16 -2.38 8.79
CA THR A 330 4.34 -2.05 9.63
C THR A 330 5.62 -2.68 9.07
N ALA A 331 6.77 -2.41 9.68
CA ALA A 331 8.01 -3.08 9.32
C ALA A 331 7.99 -4.58 9.68
N ASN A 332 8.78 -5.40 8.98
CA ASN A 332 8.90 -6.85 9.20
C ASN A 332 9.25 -7.23 10.64
N GLU A 333 10.00 -6.37 11.34
CA GLU A 333 10.38 -6.55 12.74
C GLU A 333 9.17 -6.62 13.68
N GLN A 334 8.02 -6.07 13.28
CA GLN A 334 6.79 -6.06 14.07
C GLN A 334 5.85 -7.24 13.75
N ALA A 335 6.22 -8.15 12.85
CA ALA A 335 5.36 -9.29 12.47
C ALA A 335 4.97 -10.17 13.66
N GLN A 336 5.96 -10.63 14.43
CA GLN A 336 5.72 -11.47 15.61
C GLN A 336 5.02 -10.70 16.74
N TYR A 337 5.30 -9.40 16.85
CA TYR A 337 4.61 -8.52 17.78
C TYR A 337 3.10 -8.45 17.48
N MET A 338 2.74 -8.12 16.25
CA MET A 338 1.32 -7.99 15.86
C MET A 338 0.58 -9.33 15.93
N GLN A 339 1.24 -10.45 15.63
CA GLN A 339 0.64 -11.78 15.81
C GLN A 339 0.22 -12.03 17.26
N VAL A 340 1.06 -11.66 18.23
CA VAL A 340 0.73 -11.79 19.66
C VAL A 340 -0.41 -10.87 20.06
N VAL A 341 -0.38 -9.60 19.63
CA VAL A 341 -1.43 -8.63 19.96
C VAL A 341 -2.78 -9.06 19.39
N ILE A 342 -2.84 -9.40 18.10
CA ILE A 342 -4.07 -9.88 17.45
C ILE A 342 -4.55 -11.17 18.13
N LYS A 343 -3.65 -12.09 18.49
CA LYS A 343 -4.02 -13.34 19.17
C LYS A 343 -4.60 -13.09 20.56
N ALA A 344 -4.05 -12.13 21.31
CA ALA A 344 -4.58 -11.74 22.61
C ALA A 344 -5.98 -11.13 22.49
N ILE A 345 -6.20 -10.23 21.52
CA ILE A 345 -7.51 -9.63 21.23
C ILE A 345 -8.54 -10.69 20.85
N GLU A 346 -8.15 -11.66 20.02
CA GLU A 346 -9.04 -12.76 19.58
C GLU A 346 -9.68 -13.51 20.75
N GLN A 347 -9.02 -13.58 21.92
CA GLN A 347 -9.54 -14.29 23.09
C GLN A 347 -10.76 -13.63 23.74
N PHE A 348 -11.01 -12.34 23.47
CA PHE A 348 -12.11 -11.61 24.09
C PHE A 348 -12.90 -10.69 23.14
N GLU A 349 -12.34 -10.30 22.00
CA GLU A 349 -13.02 -9.55 20.94
C GLU A 349 -12.66 -10.18 19.57
N PRO A 350 -13.19 -11.38 19.26
CA PRO A 350 -12.80 -12.15 18.07
C PRO A 350 -13.10 -11.43 16.76
N ASP A 351 -14.17 -10.64 16.67
CA ASP A 351 -14.53 -9.94 15.43
C ASP A 351 -13.51 -8.86 15.08
N ALA A 352 -13.01 -8.09 16.06
CA ALA A 352 -11.94 -7.12 15.86
C ALA A 352 -10.63 -7.79 15.38
N ALA A 353 -10.30 -8.96 15.94
CA ALA A 353 -9.13 -9.73 15.54
C ALA A 353 -9.26 -10.31 14.12
N LEU A 354 -10.41 -10.93 13.79
CA LEU A 354 -10.67 -11.58 12.51
C LEU A 354 -10.75 -10.60 11.34
N THR A 355 -11.20 -9.37 11.58
CA THR A 355 -11.25 -8.32 10.56
C THR A 355 -9.90 -7.62 10.36
N THR A 356 -8.92 -7.83 11.24
CA THR A 356 -7.60 -7.20 11.15
C THR A 356 -6.68 -7.96 10.21
N LYS A 357 -6.20 -7.27 9.16
CA LYS A 357 -5.20 -7.77 8.21
C LYS A 357 -3.90 -7.01 8.39
N HIS A 358 -2.88 -7.70 8.89
CA HIS A 358 -1.53 -7.14 9.04
C HIS A 358 -0.67 -7.42 7.81
N LEU A 359 -0.12 -6.36 7.23
CA LEU A 359 0.86 -6.38 6.16
C LEU A 359 2.21 -5.91 6.70
N THR A 360 3.29 -6.37 6.08
CA THR A 360 4.63 -5.96 6.47
C THR A 360 5.43 -5.40 5.31
N HIS A 361 6.52 -4.71 5.61
CA HIS A 361 7.50 -4.27 4.63
C HIS A 361 8.94 -4.50 5.10
N GLY A 362 9.84 -4.71 4.13
CA GLY A 362 11.27 -4.80 4.41
C GLY A 362 11.94 -3.44 4.57
N VAL A 363 13.26 -3.45 4.62
CA VAL A 363 14.07 -2.24 4.78
C VAL A 363 14.20 -1.54 3.44
N VAL A 364 14.09 -0.20 3.44
CA VAL A 364 14.44 0.64 2.28
C VAL A 364 15.91 1.04 2.38
N LYS A 365 16.69 0.71 1.34
CA LYS A 365 18.13 0.97 1.23
C LYS A 365 18.40 1.82 0.00
N LEU A 366 19.44 2.66 0.03
CA LEU A 366 19.94 3.36 -1.16
C LEU A 366 20.93 2.48 -1.94
N ALA A 367 20.80 2.46 -3.27
CA ALA A 367 21.76 1.82 -4.16
C ALA A 367 23.12 2.53 -4.17
N GLY A 368 24.17 1.81 -4.58
CA GLY A 368 25.46 2.42 -4.95
C GLY A 368 26.33 2.96 -3.81
N GLY A 369 26.03 2.65 -2.55
CA GLY A 369 26.83 3.14 -1.41
C GLY A 369 26.81 4.67 -1.27
N VAL A 370 25.78 5.33 -1.82
CA VAL A 370 25.53 6.76 -1.64
C VAL A 370 25.62 7.06 -0.15
N LYS A 371 26.56 7.95 0.21
CA LYS A 371 26.88 8.24 1.61
C LYS A 371 25.60 8.62 2.34
N MET A 372 25.24 7.81 3.33
CA MET A 372 24.31 8.23 4.37
C MET A 372 24.81 9.55 4.95
N SER A 373 23.90 10.52 5.11
CA SER A 373 24.19 11.73 5.87
C SER A 373 24.75 11.32 7.23
N SER A 374 26.03 11.61 7.48
CA SER A 374 26.83 11.12 8.59
C SER A 374 26.51 11.83 9.90
N ARG A 375 25.23 11.93 10.29
CA ARG A 375 24.79 12.45 11.58
C ARG A 375 24.59 11.29 12.57
N LYS A 376 25.69 10.61 12.94
CA LYS A 376 25.81 9.61 14.04
C LYS A 376 24.76 8.48 14.15
N GLY A 377 23.82 8.31 13.22
CA GLY A 377 22.85 7.21 13.18
C GLY A 377 22.71 6.67 11.77
N ASN A 378 22.98 5.38 11.58
CA ASN A 378 22.96 4.65 10.30
C ASN A 378 21.54 4.48 9.69
N ILE A 379 20.59 5.38 9.97
CA ILE A 379 19.19 5.21 9.57
C ILE A 379 18.87 6.21 8.46
N LEU A 380 18.53 5.68 7.28
CA LEU A 380 18.06 6.46 6.15
C LEU A 380 16.75 7.19 6.50
N SER A 381 16.72 8.51 6.36
CA SER A 381 15.51 9.31 6.60
C SER A 381 14.58 9.35 5.39
N ALA A 382 13.32 9.72 5.60
CA ALA A 382 12.40 10.01 4.50
C ALA A 382 12.93 11.13 3.59
N PHE A 383 13.53 12.16 4.18
CA PHE A 383 14.08 13.31 3.48
C PHE A 383 15.30 12.95 2.63
N ASP A 384 16.15 12.04 3.08
CA ASP A 384 17.31 11.58 2.30
C ASP A 384 16.88 10.96 0.95
N ILE A 385 15.77 10.21 0.93
CA ILE A 385 15.23 9.60 -0.31
C ILE A 385 14.72 10.68 -1.26
N LEU A 386 13.90 11.60 -0.76
CA LEU A 386 13.34 12.69 -1.56
C LEU A 386 14.43 13.61 -2.10
N GLN A 387 15.40 13.95 -1.25
CA GLN A 387 16.55 14.78 -1.64
C GLN A 387 17.42 14.07 -2.68
N ALA A 388 17.72 12.79 -2.49
CA ALA A 388 18.47 12.02 -3.47
C ALA A 388 17.75 11.95 -4.82
N ALA A 389 16.42 11.89 -4.84
CA ALA A 389 15.62 11.96 -6.06
C ALA A 389 15.73 13.33 -6.75
N ARG A 390 15.65 14.43 -5.99
CA ARG A 390 15.84 15.80 -6.51
C ARG A 390 17.25 16.05 -7.06
N GLU A 391 18.27 15.47 -6.42
CA GLU A 391 19.67 15.61 -6.86
C GLU A 391 20.01 14.73 -8.06
N ALA A 392 19.24 13.65 -8.30
CA ALA A 392 19.51 12.73 -9.39
C ALA A 392 19.22 13.34 -10.78
N GLY A 393 18.36 14.37 -10.88
CA GLY A 393 18.14 15.09 -12.13
C GLY A 393 17.28 16.34 -11.96
N ASP A 394 17.43 17.28 -12.91
CA ASP A 394 16.65 18.51 -13.00
C ASP A 394 15.27 18.19 -13.61
N THR A 395 14.31 17.88 -12.75
CA THR A 395 12.95 17.50 -13.15
C THR A 395 11.90 18.20 -12.29
N SER A 396 10.65 18.22 -12.75
CA SER A 396 9.56 18.81 -11.98
C SER A 396 9.30 18.01 -10.69
N GLU A 397 8.78 18.66 -9.65
CA GLU A 397 8.43 17.97 -8.40
C GLU A 397 7.44 16.82 -8.65
N GLU A 398 6.49 16.98 -9.58
CA GLU A 398 5.56 15.91 -9.96
C GLU A 398 6.27 14.68 -10.57
N THR A 399 7.32 14.90 -11.36
CA THR A 399 8.09 13.82 -11.98
C THR A 399 8.99 13.13 -10.95
N MET A 400 9.57 13.90 -10.03
CA MET A 400 10.32 13.37 -8.88
C MET A 400 9.43 12.49 -7.99
N LEU A 401 8.22 12.96 -7.66
CA LEU A 401 7.27 12.17 -6.88
C LEU A 401 6.83 10.90 -7.63
N ALA A 402 6.61 10.98 -8.94
CA ALA A 402 6.32 9.80 -9.76
C ALA A 402 7.46 8.77 -9.71
N ALA A 403 8.71 9.23 -9.78
CA ALA A 403 9.89 8.38 -9.66
C ALA A 403 9.95 7.65 -8.31
N VAL A 404 9.79 8.38 -7.20
CA VAL A 404 9.84 7.81 -5.85
C VAL A 404 8.67 6.84 -5.62
N LYS A 405 7.43 7.27 -5.88
CA LYS A 405 6.22 6.44 -5.70
C LYS A 405 6.34 5.14 -6.49
N TYR A 406 6.64 5.24 -7.78
CA TYR A 406 6.73 4.07 -8.64
C TYR A 406 7.85 3.11 -8.21
N ALA A 407 9.02 3.62 -7.83
CA ALA A 407 10.14 2.79 -7.41
C ALA A 407 9.83 1.96 -6.14
N LEU A 408 9.03 2.50 -5.22
CA LEU A 408 8.60 1.77 -4.03
C LEU A 408 7.43 0.80 -4.31
N LEU A 409 6.54 1.14 -5.24
CA LEU A 409 5.33 0.37 -5.57
C LEU A 409 5.57 -0.80 -6.53
N LYS A 410 6.60 -0.73 -7.38
CA LYS A 410 6.89 -1.78 -8.39
C LYS A 410 7.36 -3.11 -7.80
N ASN A 411 7.63 -3.15 -6.50
CA ASN A 411 8.08 -4.34 -5.77
C ASN A 411 6.93 -4.96 -4.97
N ARG A 412 6.95 -6.29 -4.79
CA ARG A 412 6.00 -6.98 -3.93
C ARG A 412 6.15 -6.49 -2.47
N ILE A 413 5.02 -6.20 -1.82
CA ILE A 413 4.96 -5.83 -0.39
C ILE A 413 5.58 -6.95 0.46
N GLY A 414 6.30 -6.58 1.51
CA GLY A 414 7.00 -7.48 2.44
C GLY A 414 8.50 -7.62 2.19
N GLY A 415 8.97 -7.37 0.96
CA GLY A 415 10.39 -7.45 0.60
C GLY A 415 11.20 -6.21 0.99
N ASP A 416 12.52 -6.39 1.08
CA ASP A 416 13.50 -5.28 1.09
C ASP A 416 13.46 -4.53 -0.25
N ILE A 417 13.67 -3.22 -0.21
CA ILE A 417 13.71 -2.37 -1.40
C ILE A 417 15.06 -1.69 -1.50
N VAL A 418 15.70 -1.84 -2.66
CA VAL A 418 16.88 -1.08 -3.03
C VAL A 418 16.42 0.05 -3.95
N TYR A 419 16.38 1.26 -3.41
CA TYR A 419 16.05 2.47 -4.14
C TYR A 419 17.30 3.03 -4.83
N ASP A 420 17.28 3.08 -6.16
CA ASP A 420 18.29 3.77 -6.96
C ASP A 420 17.71 5.09 -7.48
N PRO A 421 18.17 6.25 -6.96
CA PRO A 421 17.68 7.55 -7.40
C PRO A 421 17.86 7.79 -8.91
N LYS A 422 18.98 7.36 -9.50
CA LYS A 422 19.29 7.57 -10.92
C LYS A 422 18.42 6.70 -11.81
N GLU A 423 18.18 5.44 -11.43
CA GLU A 423 17.24 4.58 -12.15
C GLU A 423 15.81 5.12 -12.04
N SER A 424 15.42 5.59 -10.85
CA SER A 424 14.04 5.99 -10.58
C SER A 424 13.57 7.17 -11.43
N ILE A 425 14.47 8.13 -11.72
CA ILE A 425 14.15 9.33 -12.49
C ILE A 425 14.30 9.15 -14.01
N ALA A 426 14.76 7.98 -14.46
CA ALA A 426 15.00 7.73 -15.88
C ALA A 426 13.69 7.85 -16.69
N THR A 427 13.75 8.48 -17.87
CA THR A 427 12.62 8.57 -18.82
C THR A 427 12.55 7.37 -19.77
N GLU A 428 13.46 6.40 -19.58
CA GLU A 428 13.51 5.12 -20.28
C GLU A 428 13.53 4.00 -19.24
N GLY A 429 13.05 2.81 -19.61
CA GLY A 429 12.99 1.66 -18.69
C GLY A 429 11.76 1.68 -17.79
N ASN A 430 11.79 0.87 -16.72
CA ASN A 430 10.63 0.62 -15.85
C ASN A 430 10.58 1.61 -14.67
N SER A 431 10.12 2.84 -14.96
CA SER A 431 10.07 3.97 -14.03
C SER A 431 8.75 4.76 -14.10
N GLY A 432 8.47 5.57 -13.07
CA GLY A 432 7.33 6.49 -13.05
C GLY A 432 7.39 7.55 -14.15
N PRO A 433 8.52 8.26 -14.32
CA PRO A 433 8.68 9.26 -15.39
C PRO A 433 8.51 8.69 -16.80
N TYR A 434 8.96 7.45 -17.05
CA TYR A 434 8.70 6.78 -18.33
C TYR A 434 7.20 6.64 -18.61
N LEU A 435 6.40 6.24 -17.62
CA LEU A 435 4.95 6.12 -17.77
C LEU A 435 4.27 7.47 -17.97
N GLN A 436 4.71 8.51 -17.25
CA GLN A 436 4.22 9.87 -17.47
C GLN A 436 4.52 10.37 -18.89
N TYR A 437 5.76 10.15 -19.36
CA TYR A 437 6.15 10.48 -20.73
C TYR A 437 5.33 9.70 -21.76
N ALA A 438 5.10 8.41 -21.52
CA ALA A 438 4.30 7.57 -22.40
C ALA A 438 2.84 8.06 -22.49
N HIS A 439 2.27 8.55 -21.39
CA HIS A 439 0.96 9.21 -21.39
C HIS A 439 0.99 10.53 -22.19
N ALA A 440 1.93 11.43 -21.88
CA ALA A 440 2.07 12.72 -22.57
C ALA A 440 2.27 12.55 -24.09
N ARG A 441 3.03 11.53 -24.52
CA ARG A 441 3.22 11.17 -25.93
C ARG A 441 1.92 10.76 -26.60
N ALA A 442 1.10 9.92 -25.97
CA ALA A 442 -0.22 9.56 -26.51
C ALA A 442 -1.14 10.78 -26.64
N LYS A 443 -1.15 11.66 -25.63
CA LYS A 443 -1.90 12.93 -25.68
C LYS A 443 -1.41 13.86 -26.80
N SER A 444 -0.10 13.88 -27.06
CA SER A 444 0.49 14.61 -28.18
C SER A 444 0.02 14.08 -29.54
N ILE A 445 -0.07 12.76 -29.73
CA ILE A 445 -0.61 12.15 -30.94
C ILE A 445 -2.06 12.58 -31.17
N LEU A 446 -2.90 12.51 -30.14
CA LEU A 446 -4.31 12.91 -30.22
C LEU A 446 -4.47 14.40 -30.60
N ARG A 447 -3.63 15.29 -30.08
CA ARG A 447 -3.67 16.73 -30.42
C ARG A 447 -3.26 17.05 -31.86
N LYS A 448 -2.44 16.19 -32.48
CA LYS A 448 -1.92 16.41 -33.84
C LYS A 448 -2.92 16.03 -34.93
N SER A 449 -3.96 15.25 -34.60
CA SER A 449 -5.00 14.91 -35.57
C SER A 449 -6.11 15.97 -35.58
N GLU A 450 -6.60 16.30 -36.77
CA GLU A 450 -7.79 17.12 -36.98
C GLU A 450 -9.08 16.28 -36.94
N ALA A 451 -8.97 14.95 -36.95
CA ALA A 451 -10.11 14.04 -36.89
C ALA A 451 -10.71 14.01 -35.48
N GLN A 452 -12.05 14.10 -35.39
CA GLN A 452 -12.74 13.91 -34.11
C GLN A 452 -12.61 12.46 -33.66
N THR A 453 -12.32 12.23 -32.37
CA THR A 453 -12.37 10.88 -31.77
C THR A 453 -13.82 10.37 -31.81
N PRO A 454 -14.18 9.35 -32.60
CA PRO A 454 -15.58 9.00 -32.79
C PRO A 454 -16.11 8.03 -31.74
N LYS A 455 -17.45 7.92 -31.69
CA LYS A 455 -18.16 6.75 -31.17
C LYS A 455 -17.98 5.60 -32.15
N ILE A 456 -17.50 4.46 -31.64
CA ILE A 456 -16.97 3.33 -32.39
C ILE A 456 -18.02 2.53 -33.18
N ASP A 457 -17.57 2.01 -34.34
CA ASP A 457 -18.06 0.79 -34.99
C ASP A 457 -16.89 -0.08 -35.53
N ILE A 458 -15.79 -0.19 -34.77
CA ILE A 458 -14.66 -1.08 -35.06
C ILE A 458 -15.12 -2.52 -34.89
N THR A 459 -15.06 -3.29 -35.97
CA THR A 459 -15.46 -4.71 -35.97
C THR A 459 -14.30 -5.66 -36.24
N GLN A 460 -13.17 -5.16 -36.75
CA GLN A 460 -11.99 -5.95 -37.10
C GLN A 460 -10.70 -5.23 -36.72
N LEU A 461 -9.74 -5.97 -36.19
CA LEU A 461 -8.42 -5.49 -35.76
C LEU A 461 -7.32 -6.05 -36.67
N GLU A 462 -6.36 -5.20 -37.04
CA GLU A 462 -5.10 -5.66 -37.60
C GLU A 462 -4.20 -6.26 -36.51
N ALA A 463 -3.15 -7.00 -36.87
CA ALA A 463 -2.33 -7.74 -35.92
C ALA A 463 -1.77 -6.84 -34.78
N GLY A 464 -1.13 -5.71 -35.11
CA GLY A 464 -0.59 -4.79 -34.10
C GLY A 464 -1.68 -4.07 -33.28
N GLU A 465 -2.85 -3.81 -33.88
CA GLU A 465 -4.02 -3.27 -33.17
C GLU A 465 -4.55 -4.30 -32.15
N ARG A 466 -4.66 -5.57 -32.56
CA ARG A 466 -5.16 -6.66 -31.72
C ARG A 466 -4.27 -6.91 -30.51
N THR A 467 -2.94 -6.92 -30.68
CA THR A 467 -2.01 -7.08 -29.55
C THR A 467 -2.23 -5.99 -28.49
N LEU A 468 -2.36 -4.73 -28.91
CA LEU A 468 -2.64 -3.61 -27.98
C LEU A 468 -4.00 -3.76 -27.30
N VAL A 469 -5.07 -4.08 -28.05
CA VAL A 469 -6.42 -4.27 -27.50
C VAL A 469 -6.44 -5.43 -26.50
N ARG A 470 -5.74 -6.53 -26.79
CA ARG A 470 -5.60 -7.67 -25.87
C ARG A 470 -4.97 -7.23 -24.54
N LYS A 471 -3.97 -6.35 -24.55
CA LYS A 471 -3.38 -5.80 -23.32
C LYS A 471 -4.32 -4.82 -22.61
N LEU A 472 -5.02 -3.94 -23.35
CA LEU A 472 -6.03 -3.04 -22.78
C LEU A 472 -7.16 -3.81 -22.08
N ALA A 473 -7.60 -4.92 -22.67
CA ALA A 473 -8.66 -5.78 -22.14
C ALA A 473 -8.31 -6.44 -20.78
N GLN A 474 -7.04 -6.46 -20.38
CA GLN A 474 -6.60 -7.04 -19.11
C GLN A 474 -6.65 -6.05 -17.94
N PHE A 475 -6.90 -4.75 -18.18
CA PHE A 475 -6.80 -3.73 -17.14
C PHE A 475 -7.72 -4.01 -15.95
N ALA A 476 -9.01 -4.27 -16.21
CA ALA A 476 -10.00 -4.52 -15.17
C ALA A 476 -9.60 -5.68 -14.24
N SER A 477 -9.25 -6.83 -14.83
CA SER A 477 -8.81 -8.01 -14.07
C SER A 477 -7.50 -7.78 -13.32
N THR A 478 -6.57 -6.98 -13.85
CA THR A 478 -5.33 -6.62 -13.15
C THR A 478 -5.63 -5.79 -11.90
N VAL A 479 -6.53 -4.81 -12.00
CA VAL A 479 -6.92 -3.98 -10.85
C VAL A 479 -7.67 -4.81 -9.81
N GLU A 480 -8.54 -5.71 -10.24
CA GLU A 480 -9.25 -6.65 -9.35
C GLU A 480 -8.27 -7.56 -8.60
N LEU A 481 -7.27 -8.12 -9.30
CA LEU A 481 -6.20 -8.92 -8.70
C LEU A 481 -5.37 -8.10 -7.70
N ALA A 482 -4.92 -6.91 -8.11
CA ALA A 482 -4.14 -6.02 -7.24
C ALA A 482 -4.92 -5.62 -5.97
N THR A 483 -6.23 -5.45 -6.07
CA THR A 483 -7.09 -5.14 -4.93
C THR A 483 -7.25 -6.35 -4.02
N ALA A 484 -7.60 -7.52 -4.57
CA ALA A 484 -7.81 -8.74 -3.80
C ALA A 484 -6.56 -9.17 -3.03
N GLU A 485 -5.39 -9.05 -3.65
CA GLU A 485 -4.10 -9.41 -3.05
C GLU A 485 -3.47 -8.26 -2.24
N LEU A 486 -4.01 -7.04 -2.28
CA LEU A 486 -3.37 -5.83 -1.76
C LEU A 486 -1.94 -5.67 -2.32
N ALA A 487 -1.82 -5.78 -3.65
CA ALA A 487 -0.57 -5.93 -4.37
C ALA A 487 -0.43 -4.90 -5.51
N PRO A 488 -0.07 -3.63 -5.20
CA PRO A 488 0.07 -2.56 -6.20
C PRO A 488 1.05 -2.86 -7.34
N HIS A 489 2.08 -3.69 -7.11
CA HIS A 489 3.08 -4.05 -8.11
C HIS A 489 2.48 -4.72 -9.36
N HIS A 490 1.31 -5.37 -9.26
CA HIS A 490 0.59 -5.89 -10.43
C HIS A 490 0.18 -4.76 -11.39
N ILE A 491 -0.25 -3.62 -10.86
CA ILE A 491 -0.59 -2.44 -11.67
C ILE A 491 0.67 -1.84 -12.28
N CYS A 492 1.76 -1.71 -11.52
CA CYS A 492 3.04 -1.21 -12.05
C CYS A 492 3.51 -2.03 -13.26
N THR A 493 3.59 -3.35 -13.10
CA THR A 493 3.98 -4.28 -14.18
C THR A 493 3.07 -4.15 -15.38
N TYR A 494 1.75 -4.13 -15.15
CA TYR A 494 0.78 -3.98 -16.23
C TYR A 494 0.94 -2.67 -17.02
N LEU A 495 1.10 -1.53 -16.33
CA LEU A 495 1.24 -0.22 -16.98
C LEU A 495 2.53 -0.12 -17.79
N TYR A 496 3.63 -0.69 -17.26
CA TYR A 496 4.89 -0.76 -17.99
C TYR A 496 4.77 -1.59 -19.26
N GLU A 497 4.22 -2.79 -19.16
CA GLU A 497 4.00 -3.65 -20.33
C GLU A 497 3.01 -3.02 -21.33
N LEU A 498 1.96 -2.33 -20.85
CA LEU A 498 1.02 -1.61 -21.69
C LEU A 498 1.71 -0.49 -22.48
N ALA A 499 2.60 0.28 -21.84
CA ALA A 499 3.39 1.30 -22.51
C ALA A 499 4.34 0.72 -23.57
N GLN A 500 4.92 -0.45 -23.30
CA GLN A 500 5.73 -1.17 -24.29
C GLN A 500 4.89 -1.63 -25.49
N GLU A 501 3.70 -2.20 -25.26
CA GLU A 501 2.79 -2.59 -26.36
C GLU A 501 2.34 -1.40 -27.19
N PHE A 502 2.05 -0.26 -26.54
CA PHE A 502 1.68 0.96 -27.25
C PHE A 502 2.82 1.49 -28.14
N ASN A 503 4.07 1.44 -27.66
CA ASN A 503 5.22 1.84 -28.46
C ASN A 503 5.37 0.92 -29.69
N ARG A 504 5.26 -0.40 -29.53
CA ARG A 504 5.27 -1.36 -30.64
C ARG A 504 4.15 -1.09 -31.64
N PHE A 505 2.93 -0.85 -31.14
CA PHE A 505 1.78 -0.49 -31.97
C PHE A 505 2.08 0.76 -32.82
N TYR A 506 2.60 1.82 -32.20
CA TYR A 506 2.89 3.08 -32.89
C TYR A 506 4.04 2.97 -33.91
N GLU A 507 5.02 2.12 -33.67
CA GLU A 507 6.11 1.84 -34.62
C GLU A 507 5.64 1.08 -35.86
N GLN A 508 4.70 0.15 -35.69
CA GLN A 508 4.20 -0.72 -36.76
C GLN A 508 3.02 -0.13 -37.53
N ASN A 509 2.27 0.80 -36.91
CA ASN A 509 1.02 1.31 -37.45
C ASN A 509 1.07 2.83 -37.54
N LYS A 510 1.01 3.36 -38.76
CA LYS A 510 0.89 4.81 -38.99
C LYS A 510 -0.47 5.27 -38.45
N VAL A 511 -0.50 6.19 -37.50
CA VAL A 511 -1.78 6.71 -36.95
C VAL A 511 -2.32 7.84 -37.81
N ILE A 512 -1.59 8.95 -37.91
CA ILE A 512 -2.06 10.17 -38.60
C ILE A 512 -1.88 10.04 -40.11
N GLY A 513 -2.91 10.36 -40.89
CA GLY A 513 -2.89 10.27 -42.35
C GLY A 513 -2.86 8.82 -42.87
N ASP A 514 -3.43 7.90 -42.10
CA ASP A 514 -3.67 6.51 -42.48
C ASP A 514 -5.17 6.29 -42.76
N ALA A 515 -5.53 5.31 -43.58
CA ALA A 515 -6.93 5.01 -43.87
C ALA A 515 -7.71 4.58 -42.61
N ARG A 516 -7.03 4.00 -41.62
CA ARG A 516 -7.55 3.60 -40.30
C ARG A 516 -7.24 4.61 -39.20
N GLU A 517 -6.94 5.87 -39.56
CA GLU A 517 -6.58 6.91 -38.59
C GLU A 517 -7.62 7.03 -37.47
N THR A 518 -8.89 6.94 -37.83
CA THR A 518 -10.01 7.09 -36.91
C THR A 518 -10.03 5.99 -35.83
N GLU A 519 -9.89 4.74 -36.25
CA GLU A 519 -9.84 3.55 -35.39
C GLU A 519 -8.60 3.57 -34.49
N ARG A 520 -7.45 3.95 -35.07
CA ARG A 520 -6.18 4.02 -34.35
C ARG A 520 -6.16 5.17 -33.35
N LEU A 521 -6.79 6.31 -33.63
CA LEU A 521 -6.99 7.39 -32.66
C LEU A 521 -7.85 6.96 -31.48
N TRP A 522 -8.87 6.11 -31.71
CA TRP A 522 -9.61 5.53 -30.60
C TRP A 522 -8.71 4.65 -29.73
N LEU A 523 -7.86 3.79 -30.32
CA LEU A 523 -6.91 2.96 -29.57
C LEU A 523 -5.95 3.81 -28.73
N VAL A 524 -5.41 4.88 -29.31
CA VAL A 524 -4.54 5.84 -28.60
C VAL A 524 -5.30 6.50 -27.44
N SER A 525 -6.56 6.87 -27.64
CA SER A 525 -7.41 7.46 -26.60
C SER A 525 -7.70 6.48 -25.46
N ARG A 526 -8.03 5.22 -25.77
CA ARG A 526 -8.23 4.16 -24.77
C ARG A 526 -6.95 3.85 -24.00
N TYR A 527 -5.82 3.79 -24.68
CA TYR A 527 -4.50 3.65 -24.04
C TYR A 527 -4.24 4.79 -23.06
N ALA A 528 -4.38 6.05 -23.49
CA ALA A 528 -4.15 7.21 -22.63
C ALA A 528 -5.07 7.19 -21.40
N ALA A 529 -6.36 6.88 -21.58
CA ALA A 529 -7.31 6.77 -20.48
C ALA A 529 -6.95 5.64 -19.51
N THR A 530 -6.57 4.47 -20.02
CA THR A 530 -6.18 3.30 -19.20
C THR A 530 -4.91 3.60 -18.39
N LEU A 531 -3.90 4.19 -19.03
CA LEU A 531 -2.66 4.57 -18.38
C LEU A 531 -2.89 5.63 -17.29
N LYS A 532 -3.72 6.64 -17.58
CA LYS A 532 -4.14 7.65 -16.59
C LYS A 532 -4.85 7.03 -15.39
N ASN A 533 -5.79 6.12 -15.63
CA ASN A 533 -6.54 5.45 -14.57
C ASN A 533 -5.62 4.61 -13.68
N GLY A 534 -4.71 3.83 -14.26
CA GLY A 534 -3.75 3.06 -13.48
C GLY A 534 -2.76 3.93 -12.70
N LEU A 535 -2.23 5.00 -13.31
CA LEU A 535 -1.36 5.96 -12.60
C LEU A 535 -2.08 6.63 -11.43
N SER A 536 -3.37 6.98 -11.62
CA SER A 536 -4.20 7.54 -10.56
C SER A 536 -4.40 6.59 -9.37
N LEU A 537 -4.52 5.27 -9.61
CA LEU A 537 -4.57 4.26 -8.54
C LEU A 537 -3.26 4.20 -7.76
N LEU A 538 -2.13 4.45 -8.41
CA LEU A 538 -0.80 4.53 -7.79
C LEU A 538 -0.50 5.90 -7.15
N GLY A 539 -1.45 6.84 -7.17
CA GLY A 539 -1.24 8.20 -6.68
C GLY A 539 -0.22 8.99 -7.50
N ILE A 540 -0.04 8.66 -8.79
CA ILE A 540 0.89 9.31 -9.71
C ILE A 540 0.11 10.16 -10.71
N HIS A 541 0.54 11.41 -10.88
CA HIS A 541 -0.06 12.31 -11.87
C HIS A 541 0.25 11.85 -13.30
N ALA A 542 -0.75 11.88 -14.19
CA ALA A 542 -0.59 11.56 -15.61
C ALA A 542 -0.64 12.86 -16.45
N PRO A 543 0.51 13.45 -16.82
CA PRO A 543 0.56 14.77 -17.42
C PRO A 543 0.05 14.79 -18.86
N GLU A 544 -0.59 15.89 -19.24
CA GLU A 544 -1.05 16.13 -20.63
C GLU A 544 0.11 16.45 -21.58
N GLN A 545 1.22 16.99 -21.05
CA GLN A 545 2.44 17.40 -21.76
C GLN A 545 3.66 17.20 -20.86
N MET A 546 4.78 16.77 -21.45
CA MET A 546 6.09 16.65 -20.81
C MET A 546 7.18 17.02 -21.80
#